data_AF-A0A816RU32-F1
#
_entry.id   AF-A0A816RU32-F1
#
_cell.length_a   1.000
_cell.length_b   1.000
_cell.length_c   1.000
_cell.angle_alpha   90.00
_cell.angle_beta   90.00
_cell.angle_gamma   90.00
#
_symmetry.space_group_name_H-M   'P 1'
#
loop_
_entity.id
_entity.type
_entity.pdbx_description
1 polymer ?
#
loop_
_entity_poly.entity_id
_entity_poly.type
_entity_poly.pdbx_seq_one_letter_code
_entity_poly.pdbx_strand_id
1 'polypeptide(L)'
;MSDAATVYQTLYIDKVYPYPQSSKPVISANYSSPGPVIEAYQGDTLVIRVINRLNVSTTLHWHAGREFTYTFKADPAGTAWYHGHWLEQYTDGLYGPIIIRRQVEPNRAQYDREQVLMVTDWYNEPARSKLSRWYLSTNNPDGVEPLPDAIAVNGKFSQSLFIPVSGTSRIRFRVINGASLSMYKFSIDGLPLHIIELDQIDTAPYNVSSFVINVAQRVSFYIDLRELDPIYSQSGSSSTNSIFIRFQAMTEMYPVDILNYNSPYDIQRYAYPTFFNPLYLAILSLDSTNATPTYQPRDANPMPQMASLPSDNNMLAARPFNLTNYIVPNPTHYLNLVVKFAVDSTGINRGYMNDVTYTFTGNYTKLRPNVFQGIKPETKEPLLQQMANRPNTLGLPSPRVQAGSPLPTIQSDGYGHYLVPYQAVVDIFLNNTDNGEHPFHLHGGNFWIIATSDYPQAENLYRQAYLKRDVVSVPSNGWAKIRFIADNPGAWMFHCHIEWHMAAGLILTFVVAPNQLLAQGYTISNSQYDMCSVA
;
A
#
# COMPACT_ATOMS: atom_id res chain seq x y z
N MET A 1 -9.27 -31.23 -11.81
CA MET A 1 -8.27 -30.19 -11.54
C MET A 1 -7.67 -29.83 -12.88
N SER A 2 -7.79 -28.58 -13.35
CA SER A 2 -7.01 -28.16 -14.52
C SER A 2 -5.55 -28.14 -14.09
N ASP A 3 -4.65 -28.64 -14.96
CA ASP A 3 -3.22 -28.56 -14.69
C ASP A 3 -2.79 -27.10 -14.55
N ALA A 4 -1.90 -26.82 -13.60
CA ALA A 4 -1.34 -25.49 -13.39
C ALA A 4 -0.66 -25.01 -14.68
N ALA A 5 -1.10 -23.86 -15.19
CA ALA A 5 -0.56 -23.30 -16.42
C ALA A 5 0.70 -22.47 -16.16
N THR A 6 1.44 -22.15 -17.22
CA THR A 6 2.45 -21.10 -17.18
C THR A 6 1.95 -19.90 -17.97
N VAL A 7 1.84 -18.74 -17.29
CA VAL A 7 1.35 -17.49 -17.86
C VAL A 7 2.53 -16.57 -18.11
N TYR A 8 2.74 -16.22 -19.38
CA TYR A 8 3.83 -15.34 -19.81
C TYR A 8 3.31 -13.92 -20.03
N GLN A 9 3.99 -12.94 -19.45
CA GLN A 9 3.73 -11.52 -19.68
C GLN A 9 5.04 -10.80 -19.95
N THR A 10 5.02 -9.86 -20.90
CA THR A 10 6.12 -8.89 -21.07
C THR A 10 5.64 -7.49 -20.71
N LEU A 11 6.43 -6.78 -19.90
CA LEU A 11 6.22 -5.39 -19.54
C LEU A 11 7.40 -4.55 -20.06
N TYR A 12 7.11 -3.62 -20.96
CA TYR A 12 8.06 -2.60 -21.39
C TYR A 12 7.88 -1.36 -20.51
N ILE A 13 8.95 -0.99 -19.79
CA ILE A 13 8.93 0.16 -18.89
C ILE A 13 9.46 1.37 -19.64
N ASP A 14 8.57 2.30 -19.97
CA ASP A 14 8.82 3.43 -20.84
C ASP A 14 8.41 4.75 -20.17
N LYS A 15 9.14 5.84 -20.45
CA LYS A 15 8.66 7.21 -20.19
C LYS A 15 7.78 7.65 -21.36
N VAL A 16 6.50 7.88 -21.09
CA VAL A 16 5.52 8.32 -22.09
C VAL A 16 5.25 9.81 -21.93
N TYR A 17 5.38 10.54 -23.05
CA TYR A 17 5.00 11.95 -23.16
C TYR A 17 4.65 12.29 -24.62
N PRO A 18 3.59 13.07 -24.89
CA PRO A 18 2.57 13.51 -23.94
C PRO A 18 1.75 12.32 -23.43
N TYR A 19 1.33 12.37 -22.16
CA TYR A 19 0.36 11.43 -21.60
C TYR A 19 -0.96 12.17 -21.35
N PRO A 20 -2.14 11.60 -21.66
CA PRO A 20 -3.42 12.28 -21.46
C PRO A 20 -3.55 12.83 -20.05
N GLN A 21 -3.95 14.11 -19.94
CA GLN A 21 -4.13 14.82 -18.67
C GLN A 21 -2.83 15.01 -17.85
N SER A 22 -1.64 14.65 -18.36
CA SER A 22 -0.37 14.86 -17.66
C SER A 22 0.41 16.06 -18.20
N SER A 23 0.95 16.87 -17.28
CA SER A 23 1.94 17.93 -17.58
C SER A 23 3.38 17.40 -17.63
N LYS A 24 3.65 16.18 -17.14
CA LYS A 24 4.98 15.55 -17.09
C LYS A 24 5.04 14.21 -17.84
N PRO A 25 6.23 13.69 -18.16
CA PRO A 25 6.38 12.30 -18.58
C PRO A 25 5.90 11.33 -17.50
N VAL A 26 5.22 10.27 -17.90
CA VAL A 26 4.72 9.20 -17.02
C VAL A 26 5.57 7.95 -17.21
N ILE A 27 5.98 7.32 -16.11
CA ILE A 27 6.63 6.01 -16.17
C ILE A 27 5.50 4.99 -16.32
N SER A 28 5.46 4.30 -17.45
CA SER A 28 4.37 3.41 -17.83
C SER A 28 4.83 1.97 -17.96
N ALA A 29 3.90 1.02 -17.88
CA ALA A 29 4.12 -0.35 -18.32
C ALA A 29 3.27 -0.61 -19.56
N ASN A 30 3.92 -0.98 -20.68
CA ASN A 30 3.27 -1.15 -21.99
C ASN A 30 2.50 0.10 -22.44
N TYR A 31 3.09 1.29 -22.26
CA TYR A 31 2.55 2.58 -22.66
C TYR A 31 1.29 3.05 -21.93
N SER A 32 0.90 2.41 -20.82
CA SER A 32 -0.22 2.84 -19.98
C SER A 32 0.15 2.97 -18.49
N SER A 33 -0.58 3.84 -17.79
CA SER A 33 -0.56 4.02 -16.33
C SER A 33 -2.00 4.21 -15.83
N PRO A 34 -2.62 3.22 -15.16
CA PRO A 34 -2.05 1.93 -14.78
C PRO A 34 -1.59 1.09 -15.98
N GLY A 35 -0.58 0.26 -15.76
CA GLY A 35 -0.15 -0.78 -16.68
C GLY A 35 -1.22 -1.86 -16.89
N PRO A 36 -0.98 -2.83 -17.79
CA PRO A 36 -1.92 -3.91 -18.07
C PRO A 36 -2.25 -4.73 -16.82
N VAL A 37 -3.49 -5.19 -16.73
CA VAL A 37 -3.90 -6.17 -15.71
C VAL A 37 -3.20 -7.50 -16.00
N ILE A 38 -2.51 -8.04 -15.01
CA ILE A 38 -1.94 -9.40 -15.06
C ILE A 38 -2.95 -10.33 -14.42
N GLU A 39 -3.44 -11.33 -15.17
CA GLU A 39 -4.37 -12.33 -14.64
C GLU A 39 -3.78 -13.73 -14.73
N ALA A 40 -3.99 -14.54 -13.69
CA ALA A 40 -3.67 -15.97 -13.65
C ALA A 40 -4.60 -16.70 -12.69
N TYR A 41 -4.58 -18.03 -12.69
CA TYR A 41 -5.24 -18.85 -11.68
C TYR A 41 -4.27 -19.23 -10.56
N GLN A 42 -4.82 -19.46 -9.37
CA GLN A 42 -4.04 -19.92 -8.23
C GLN A 42 -3.28 -21.20 -8.57
N GLY A 43 -1.97 -21.21 -8.27
CA GLY A 43 -1.07 -22.33 -8.56
C GLY A 43 -0.38 -22.28 -9.93
N ASP A 44 -0.85 -21.42 -10.85
CA ASP A 44 -0.15 -21.13 -12.10
C ASP A 44 1.26 -20.59 -11.81
N THR A 45 2.16 -20.77 -12.78
CA THR A 45 3.48 -20.12 -12.78
C THR A 45 3.39 -18.84 -13.60
N LEU A 46 3.63 -17.69 -12.97
CA LEU A 46 3.77 -16.41 -13.67
C LEU A 46 5.22 -16.21 -14.10
N VAL A 47 5.44 -15.96 -15.39
CA VAL A 47 6.74 -15.62 -15.98
C VAL A 47 6.64 -14.21 -16.57
N ILE A 48 7.11 -13.22 -15.80
CA ILE A 48 7.00 -11.80 -16.13
C ILE A 48 8.36 -11.28 -16.60
N ARG A 49 8.50 -11.02 -17.90
CA ARG A 49 9.69 -10.39 -18.49
C ARG A 49 9.55 -8.88 -18.43
N VAL A 50 10.41 -8.20 -17.68
CA VAL A 50 10.44 -6.74 -17.57
C VAL A 50 11.64 -6.20 -18.34
N ILE A 51 11.36 -5.32 -19.29
CA ILE A 51 12.35 -4.67 -20.15
C ILE A 51 12.38 -3.19 -19.78
N ASN A 52 13.46 -2.76 -19.13
CA ASN A 52 13.63 -1.37 -18.71
C ASN A 52 14.18 -0.53 -19.85
N ARG A 53 13.37 0.41 -20.36
CA ARG A 53 13.78 1.39 -21.38
C ARG A 53 13.97 2.79 -20.81
N LEU A 54 13.98 2.91 -19.48
CA LEU A 54 14.33 4.16 -18.79
C LEU A 54 15.84 4.39 -18.81
N ASN A 55 16.24 5.64 -18.58
CA ASN A 55 17.64 6.03 -18.36
C ASN A 55 18.09 5.88 -16.89
N VAL A 56 17.30 5.19 -16.07
CA VAL A 56 17.55 4.92 -14.65
C VAL A 56 17.19 3.46 -14.37
N SER A 57 17.75 2.87 -13.31
CA SER A 57 17.34 1.53 -12.84
C SER A 57 15.85 1.50 -12.51
N THR A 58 15.21 0.34 -12.61
CA THR A 58 13.82 0.14 -12.22
C THR A 58 13.69 -1.18 -11.52
N THR A 59 12.86 -1.25 -10.50
CA THR A 59 12.38 -2.51 -9.95
C THR A 59 10.88 -2.37 -9.94
N LEU A 60 10.16 -3.45 -10.20
CA LEU A 60 8.83 -3.54 -9.63
C LEU A 60 9.00 -3.90 -8.13
N HIS A 61 7.94 -4.24 -7.40
CA HIS A 61 8.05 -4.97 -6.12
C HIS A 61 8.90 -6.26 -6.23
N TRP A 62 9.34 -6.57 -7.45
CA TRP A 62 10.31 -7.55 -7.89
C TRP A 62 11.46 -6.80 -8.63
N HIS A 63 12.74 -7.16 -8.45
CA HIS A 63 13.93 -6.43 -8.97
C HIS A 63 14.25 -6.56 -10.47
N ALA A 64 14.42 -5.45 -11.21
CA ALA A 64 14.82 -5.46 -12.63
C ALA A 64 16.11 -4.65 -12.91
N GLY A 65 16.85 -5.07 -13.94
CA GLY A 65 17.98 -4.34 -14.53
C GLY A 65 17.56 -3.75 -15.88
N ARG A 66 18.42 -3.86 -16.91
CA ARG A 66 18.04 -3.58 -18.32
C ARG A 66 16.92 -4.50 -18.79
N GLU A 67 17.02 -5.76 -18.42
CA GLU A 67 16.02 -6.78 -18.66
C GLU A 67 16.09 -7.79 -17.51
N PHE A 68 14.95 -8.21 -16.99
CA PHE A 68 14.88 -9.28 -15.99
C PHE A 68 13.59 -10.07 -16.12
N THR A 69 13.63 -11.37 -15.83
CA THR A 69 12.46 -12.25 -15.84
C THR A 69 12.15 -12.73 -14.44
N TYR A 70 10.99 -12.33 -13.91
CA TYR A 70 10.44 -12.89 -12.68
C TYR A 70 9.73 -14.19 -12.97
N THR A 71 10.00 -15.21 -12.16
CA THR A 71 9.25 -16.47 -12.19
C THR A 71 8.78 -16.76 -10.78
N PHE A 72 7.46 -16.79 -10.57
CA PHE A 72 6.88 -17.07 -9.26
C PHE A 72 5.53 -17.78 -9.40
N LYS A 73 5.07 -18.39 -8.30
CA LYS A 73 3.75 -19.01 -8.24
C LYS A 73 2.68 -17.94 -7.99
N ALA A 74 1.59 -18.02 -8.74
CA ALA A 74 0.39 -17.23 -8.54
C ALA A 74 -0.32 -17.71 -7.25
N ASP A 75 0.15 -17.24 -6.09
CA ASP A 75 -0.36 -17.62 -4.78
C ASP A 75 -0.01 -16.51 -3.75
N PRO A 76 -0.93 -16.03 -2.91
CA PRO A 76 -2.34 -16.42 -2.78
C PRO A 76 -3.26 -15.85 -3.87
N ALA A 77 -4.45 -16.44 -4.01
CA ALA A 77 -5.48 -15.90 -4.88
C ALA A 77 -6.15 -14.64 -4.31
N GLY A 78 -6.60 -13.74 -5.18
CA GLY A 78 -7.34 -12.53 -4.84
C GLY A 78 -6.85 -11.30 -5.62
N THR A 79 -7.11 -10.12 -5.07
CA THR A 79 -6.76 -8.82 -5.67
C THR A 79 -5.41 -8.31 -5.14
N ALA A 80 -4.45 -8.17 -6.05
CA ALA A 80 -3.13 -7.61 -5.80
C ALA A 80 -2.79 -6.57 -6.88
N TRP A 81 -1.57 -6.04 -6.82
CA TRP A 81 -1.06 -5.08 -7.79
C TRP A 81 0.48 -5.15 -7.83
N TYR A 82 1.06 -4.77 -8.96
CA TYR A 82 2.50 -4.52 -9.10
C TYR A 82 2.76 -3.03 -9.13
N HIS A 83 3.91 -2.60 -8.66
CA HIS A 83 4.35 -1.21 -8.73
C HIS A 83 5.86 -1.11 -8.71
N GLY A 84 6.38 0.04 -9.14
CA GLY A 84 7.79 0.38 -9.01
C GLY A 84 8.26 0.37 -7.55
N HIS A 85 9.38 -0.26 -7.24
CA HIS A 85 9.97 -0.32 -5.89
C HIS A 85 11.42 0.19 -5.89
N TRP A 86 11.75 1.03 -6.87
CA TRP A 86 13.04 1.70 -7.00
C TRP A 86 12.82 3.20 -6.84
N LEU A 87 13.05 3.71 -5.63
CA LEU A 87 12.73 5.10 -5.28
C LEU A 87 11.26 5.40 -5.66
N GLU A 88 10.95 6.67 -5.96
CA GLU A 88 9.58 7.15 -6.16
C GLU A 88 9.00 6.87 -7.56
N GLN A 89 9.40 5.77 -8.20
CA GLN A 89 8.99 5.45 -9.57
C GLN A 89 7.50 5.20 -9.72
N TYR A 90 6.84 4.60 -8.74
CA TYR A 90 5.41 4.33 -8.87
C TYR A 90 4.57 5.59 -8.70
N THR A 91 5.01 6.58 -7.91
CA THR A 91 4.41 7.92 -7.88
C THR A 91 4.42 8.59 -9.25
N ASP A 92 5.39 8.25 -10.10
CA ASP A 92 5.46 8.72 -11.49
C ASP A 92 4.69 7.84 -12.50
N GLY A 93 3.95 6.82 -12.06
CA GLY A 93 2.99 6.05 -12.88
C GLY A 93 3.25 4.54 -13.01
N LEU A 94 4.37 4.03 -12.47
CA LEU A 94 4.74 2.63 -12.65
C LEU A 94 3.96 1.72 -11.70
N TYR A 95 2.72 1.36 -12.06
CA TYR A 95 1.89 0.42 -11.30
C TYR A 95 0.82 -0.23 -12.19
N GLY A 96 0.28 -1.37 -11.77
CA GLY A 96 -0.89 -1.98 -12.42
C GLY A 96 -1.48 -3.16 -11.64
N PRO A 97 -2.71 -3.59 -11.94
CA PRO A 97 -3.38 -4.63 -11.16
C PRO A 97 -2.85 -6.05 -11.44
N ILE A 98 -2.89 -6.90 -10.42
CA ILE A 98 -2.72 -8.36 -10.53
C ILE A 98 -3.96 -9.05 -9.97
N ILE A 99 -4.67 -9.83 -10.77
CA ILE A 99 -5.82 -10.61 -10.33
C ILE A 99 -5.47 -12.09 -10.39
N ILE A 100 -5.35 -12.71 -9.22
CA ILE A 100 -5.13 -14.15 -9.12
C ILE A 100 -6.47 -14.82 -8.81
N ARG A 101 -7.01 -15.56 -9.77
CA ARG A 101 -8.33 -16.18 -9.69
C ARG A 101 -8.27 -17.52 -8.96
N ARG A 102 -9.33 -17.84 -8.22
CA ARG A 102 -9.55 -19.21 -7.74
C ARG A 102 -10.23 -20.04 -8.82
N GLN A 103 -9.94 -21.33 -8.82
CA GLN A 103 -10.70 -22.29 -9.63
C GLN A 103 -12.19 -22.29 -9.25
N VAL A 104 -12.47 -22.10 -7.96
CA VAL A 104 -13.81 -21.88 -7.41
C VAL A 104 -13.77 -20.65 -6.52
N GLU A 105 -14.26 -19.52 -7.04
CA GLU A 105 -14.34 -18.25 -6.32
C GLU A 105 -15.40 -18.31 -5.20
N PRO A 106 -15.05 -17.98 -3.95
CA PRO A 106 -16.03 -17.67 -2.92
C PRO A 106 -16.98 -16.57 -3.40
N ASN A 107 -18.25 -16.67 -3.03
CA ASN A 107 -19.26 -15.69 -3.39
C ASN A 107 -19.49 -15.50 -4.91
N ARG A 108 -19.01 -16.40 -5.79
CA ARG A 108 -19.17 -16.26 -7.25
C ARG A 108 -20.62 -16.08 -7.72
N ALA A 109 -21.58 -16.68 -7.02
CA ALA A 109 -22.99 -16.59 -7.33
C ALA A 109 -23.61 -15.19 -7.08
N GLN A 110 -22.90 -14.30 -6.37
CA GLN A 110 -23.40 -12.99 -5.95
C GLN A 110 -23.23 -11.91 -7.01
N TYR A 111 -22.43 -12.13 -8.05
CA TYR A 111 -22.14 -11.12 -9.08
C TYR A 111 -22.11 -11.71 -10.50
N ASP A 112 -22.44 -10.90 -11.48
CA ASP A 112 -22.50 -11.28 -12.90
C ASP A 112 -21.26 -10.81 -13.68
N ARG A 113 -20.68 -9.69 -13.25
CA ARG A 113 -19.47 -9.08 -13.85
C ARG A 113 -18.53 -8.52 -12.78
N GLU A 114 -17.28 -8.31 -13.16
CA GLU A 114 -16.24 -7.73 -12.31
C GLU A 114 -15.71 -6.41 -12.90
N GLN A 115 -15.29 -5.49 -12.03
CA GLN A 115 -14.64 -4.26 -12.42
C GLN A 115 -13.49 -3.93 -11.47
N VAL A 116 -12.31 -3.68 -12.02
CA VAL A 116 -11.13 -3.23 -11.25
C VAL A 116 -11.10 -1.70 -11.22
N LEU A 117 -10.91 -1.14 -10.03
CA LEU A 117 -10.76 0.28 -9.77
C LEU A 117 -9.41 0.52 -9.09
N MET A 118 -8.41 0.91 -9.88
CA MET A 118 -7.11 1.37 -9.40
C MET A 118 -7.23 2.87 -9.11
N VAL A 119 -7.21 3.23 -7.83
CA VAL A 119 -7.33 4.62 -7.35
C VAL A 119 -5.95 5.08 -6.90
N THR A 120 -5.48 6.20 -7.41
CA THR A 120 -4.20 6.80 -7.05
C THR A 120 -4.34 8.30 -6.86
N ASP A 121 -3.39 8.89 -6.17
CA ASP A 121 -3.17 10.33 -6.23
C ASP A 121 -2.23 10.67 -7.38
N TRP A 122 -2.20 11.95 -7.73
CA TRP A 122 -1.47 12.45 -8.87
C TRP A 122 -0.69 13.70 -8.49
N TYR A 123 0.56 13.76 -8.96
CA TYR A 123 1.43 14.91 -8.80
C TYR A 123 1.77 15.48 -10.18
N ASN A 124 1.69 16.80 -10.33
CA ASN A 124 2.11 17.50 -11.56
C ASN A 124 3.63 17.56 -11.72
N GLU A 125 4.35 17.44 -10.61
CA GLU A 125 5.80 17.51 -10.56
C GLU A 125 6.45 16.12 -10.50
N PRO A 126 7.63 15.92 -11.10
CA PRO A 126 8.33 14.63 -11.01
C PRO A 126 8.70 14.28 -9.57
N ALA A 127 8.35 13.06 -9.16
CA ALA A 127 8.48 12.61 -7.77
C ALA A 127 9.93 12.66 -7.30
N ARG A 128 10.85 12.00 -8.02
CA ARG A 128 12.25 11.91 -7.60
C ARG A 128 13.00 13.23 -7.71
N SER A 129 12.96 13.88 -8.87
CA SER A 129 13.88 14.99 -9.18
C SER A 129 13.46 16.33 -8.56
N LYS A 130 12.23 16.44 -8.06
CA LYS A 130 11.70 17.67 -7.45
C LYS A 130 11.08 17.42 -6.08
N LEU A 131 10.01 16.62 -6.01
CA LEU A 131 9.23 16.47 -4.78
C LEU A 131 10.04 15.82 -3.64
N SER A 132 10.64 14.66 -3.88
CA SER A 132 11.49 13.94 -2.93
C SER A 132 12.73 14.76 -2.53
N ARG A 133 13.31 15.52 -3.47
CA ARG A 133 14.44 16.43 -3.17
C ARG A 133 14.06 17.58 -2.25
N TRP A 134 12.86 18.14 -2.41
CA TRP A 134 12.35 19.18 -1.51
C TRP A 134 11.98 18.57 -0.15
N TYR A 135 11.26 17.45 -0.17
CA TYR A 135 10.81 16.74 1.02
C TYR A 135 11.99 16.34 1.92
N LEU A 136 13.05 15.77 1.35
CA LEU A 136 14.28 15.37 2.05
C LEU A 136 15.33 16.48 2.03
N SER A 137 14.96 17.68 2.47
CA SER A 137 15.89 18.82 2.55
C SER A 137 15.80 19.56 3.87
N THR A 138 16.86 20.31 4.20
CA THR A 138 16.90 21.21 5.36
C THR A 138 15.90 22.36 5.28
N ASN A 139 15.28 22.58 4.13
CA ASN A 139 14.23 23.58 3.94
C ASN A 139 12.84 23.05 4.30
N ASN A 140 12.71 21.76 4.62
CA ASN A 140 11.50 21.12 5.11
C ASN A 140 11.78 20.40 6.46
N PRO A 141 12.22 21.12 7.50
CA PRO A 141 12.62 20.51 8.78
C PRO A 141 11.46 19.81 9.49
N ASP A 142 10.22 20.25 9.24
CA ASP A 142 9.01 19.66 9.80
C ASP A 142 8.61 18.37 9.08
N GLY A 143 9.25 18.03 7.95
CA GLY A 143 8.97 16.80 7.22
C GLY A 143 7.59 16.79 6.57
N VAL A 144 7.07 17.95 6.16
CA VAL A 144 5.74 18.07 5.54
C VAL A 144 5.71 17.31 4.21
N GLU A 145 4.79 16.38 4.07
CA GLU A 145 4.64 15.59 2.85
C GLU A 145 4.20 16.44 1.66
N PRO A 146 4.70 16.16 0.45
CA PRO A 146 4.13 16.72 -0.77
C PRO A 146 2.65 16.36 -0.91
N LEU A 147 1.79 17.37 -0.99
CA LEU A 147 0.36 17.17 -1.27
C LEU A 147 0.14 16.88 -2.76
N PRO A 148 -0.73 15.93 -3.11
CA PRO A 148 -1.06 15.65 -4.50
C PRO A 148 -1.99 16.71 -5.10
N ASP A 149 -1.97 16.81 -6.43
CA ASP A 149 -2.72 17.77 -7.23
C ASP A 149 -4.10 17.25 -7.67
N ALA A 150 -4.23 15.93 -7.88
CA ALA A 150 -5.46 15.29 -8.34
C ALA A 150 -5.64 13.85 -7.83
N ILE A 151 -6.88 13.35 -7.90
CA ILE A 151 -7.18 11.90 -7.83
C ILE A 151 -7.25 11.34 -9.25
N ALA A 152 -6.63 10.19 -9.49
CA ALA A 152 -6.79 9.41 -10.70
C ALA A 152 -7.49 8.08 -10.41
N VAL A 153 -8.48 7.73 -11.21
CA VAL A 153 -9.12 6.40 -11.17
C VAL A 153 -8.96 5.75 -12.53
N ASN A 154 -8.31 4.57 -12.56
CA ASN A 154 -7.91 3.87 -13.77
C ASN A 154 -7.18 4.78 -14.78
N GLY A 155 -6.31 5.68 -14.26
CA GLY A 155 -5.48 6.57 -15.06
C GLY A 155 -6.17 7.84 -15.58
N LYS A 156 -7.42 8.10 -15.17
CA LYS A 156 -8.17 9.30 -15.54
C LYS A 156 -8.43 10.17 -14.31
N PHE A 157 -8.23 11.48 -14.42
CA PHE A 157 -8.47 12.37 -13.30
C PHE A 157 -9.95 12.48 -12.98
N SER A 158 -10.33 12.05 -11.78
CA SER A 158 -11.70 12.16 -11.29
C SER A 158 -11.81 11.86 -9.81
N GLN A 159 -12.68 12.59 -9.12
CA GLN A 159 -13.15 12.28 -7.76
C GLN A 159 -14.40 11.38 -7.75
N SER A 160 -15.00 11.15 -8.92
CA SER A 160 -16.21 10.33 -9.04
C SER A 160 -16.30 9.57 -10.37
N LEU A 161 -17.01 8.45 -10.38
CA LEU A 161 -17.23 7.69 -11.60
C LEU A 161 -18.71 7.45 -11.84
N PHE A 162 -19.12 7.63 -13.08
CA PHE A 162 -20.40 7.15 -13.60
C PHE A 162 -20.17 5.82 -14.29
N ILE A 163 -20.83 4.78 -13.78
CA ILE A 163 -20.75 3.45 -14.39
C ILE A 163 -22.12 3.08 -14.91
N PRO A 164 -22.27 2.89 -16.23
CA PRO A 164 -23.52 2.41 -16.81
C PRO A 164 -23.90 1.03 -16.28
N VAL A 165 -25.16 0.89 -15.89
CA VAL A 165 -25.71 -0.33 -15.30
C VAL A 165 -27.09 -0.65 -15.87
N SER A 166 -27.49 -1.91 -15.82
CA SER A 166 -28.89 -2.32 -16.00
C SER A 166 -29.54 -2.57 -14.64
N GLY A 167 -30.86 -2.41 -14.50
CA GLY A 167 -31.57 -2.50 -13.21
C GLY A 167 -31.46 -3.84 -12.45
N THR A 168 -30.87 -4.87 -13.04
CA THR A 168 -30.61 -6.18 -12.40
C THR A 168 -29.14 -6.54 -12.31
N SER A 169 -28.22 -5.63 -12.67
CA SER A 169 -26.78 -5.95 -12.66
C SER A 169 -26.30 -6.20 -11.23
N ARG A 170 -25.58 -7.30 -11.04
CA ARG A 170 -24.78 -7.55 -9.84
C ARG A 170 -23.31 -7.47 -10.21
N ILE A 171 -22.56 -6.62 -9.51
CA ILE A 171 -21.21 -6.24 -9.93
C ILE A 171 -20.26 -6.41 -8.77
N ARG A 172 -19.17 -7.16 -8.98
CA ARG A 172 -18.02 -7.15 -8.07
C ARG A 172 -17.07 -6.02 -8.46
N PHE A 173 -16.74 -5.18 -7.50
CA PHE A 173 -15.67 -4.20 -7.61
C PHE A 173 -14.43 -4.72 -6.89
N ARG A 174 -13.26 -4.51 -7.50
CA ARG A 174 -11.94 -4.75 -6.91
C ARG A 174 -11.25 -3.39 -6.80
N VAL A 175 -11.33 -2.76 -5.63
CA VAL A 175 -10.73 -1.45 -5.38
C VAL A 175 -9.33 -1.64 -4.87
N ILE A 176 -8.37 -0.95 -5.49
CA ILE A 176 -6.95 -0.96 -5.14
C ILE A 176 -6.55 0.48 -4.89
N ASN A 177 -6.02 0.78 -3.71
CA ASN A 177 -5.39 2.07 -3.45
C ASN A 177 -3.90 1.99 -3.77
N GLY A 178 -3.49 2.54 -4.92
CA GLY A 178 -2.10 2.66 -5.32
C GLY A 178 -1.56 4.09 -5.24
N ALA A 179 -2.12 4.91 -4.37
CA ALA A 179 -1.65 6.27 -4.11
C ALA A 179 -0.24 6.30 -3.49
N SER A 180 0.37 7.48 -3.50
CA SER A 180 1.67 7.72 -2.83
C SER A 180 1.48 8.25 -1.42
N LEU A 181 0.37 8.95 -1.15
CA LEU A 181 0.06 9.52 0.16
C LEU A 181 -1.40 9.28 0.57
N SER A 182 -2.33 9.42 -0.37
CA SER A 182 -3.76 9.57 -0.05
C SER A 182 -4.42 8.27 0.39
N MET A 183 -5.19 8.34 1.48
CA MET A 183 -6.23 7.37 1.78
C MET A 183 -7.57 7.82 1.18
N TYR A 184 -8.47 6.90 0.86
CA TYR A 184 -9.75 7.23 0.23
C TYR A 184 -10.92 6.70 1.03
N LYS A 185 -11.94 7.54 1.23
CA LYS A 185 -13.28 7.08 1.59
C LYS A 185 -14.06 6.78 0.30
N PHE A 186 -14.55 5.56 0.22
CA PHE A 186 -15.30 5.02 -0.90
C PHE A 186 -16.77 4.83 -0.52
N SER A 187 -17.68 5.25 -1.40
CA SER A 187 -19.11 4.93 -1.30
C SER A 187 -19.78 4.88 -2.67
N ILE A 188 -20.92 4.19 -2.74
CA ILE A 188 -21.82 4.24 -3.89
C ILE A 188 -23.16 4.75 -3.39
N ASP A 189 -23.63 5.85 -3.98
CA ASP A 189 -24.83 6.50 -3.49
C ASP A 189 -26.05 5.56 -3.60
N GLY A 190 -26.82 5.46 -2.52
CA GLY A 190 -28.06 4.67 -2.48
C GLY A 190 -27.88 3.15 -2.48
N LEU A 191 -26.65 2.63 -2.36
CA LEU A 191 -26.37 1.18 -2.38
C LEU A 191 -25.51 0.74 -1.19
N PRO A 192 -25.85 -0.38 -0.52
CA PRO A 192 -24.91 -1.03 0.38
C PRO A 192 -23.77 -1.69 -0.40
N LEU A 193 -22.62 -1.80 0.25
CA LEU A 193 -21.43 -2.47 -0.27
C LEU A 193 -21.24 -3.77 0.51
N HIS A 194 -21.31 -4.91 -0.19
CA HIS A 194 -21.14 -6.24 0.40
C HIS A 194 -19.67 -6.65 0.31
N ILE A 195 -18.88 -6.42 1.36
CA ILE A 195 -17.44 -6.73 1.38
C ILE A 195 -17.23 -8.24 1.36
N ILE A 196 -16.34 -8.72 0.49
CA ILE A 196 -16.07 -10.16 0.29
C ILE A 196 -14.59 -10.53 0.26
N GLU A 197 -13.68 -9.57 0.13
CA GLU A 197 -12.23 -9.82 0.10
C GLU A 197 -11.47 -8.59 0.62
N LEU A 198 -10.45 -8.82 1.45
CA LEU A 198 -9.50 -7.81 1.92
C LEU A 198 -8.08 -8.33 1.70
N ASP A 199 -7.25 -7.63 0.93
CA ASP A 199 -5.83 -7.96 0.71
C ASP A 199 -5.58 -9.45 0.39
N GLN A 200 -6.29 -9.99 -0.62
CA GLN A 200 -6.27 -11.41 -1.04
C GLN A 200 -6.87 -12.42 -0.05
N ILE A 201 -7.43 -11.97 1.07
CA ILE A 201 -8.11 -12.81 2.06
C ILE A 201 -9.62 -12.70 1.90
N ASP A 202 -10.28 -13.83 1.60
CA ASP A 202 -11.74 -13.88 1.48
C ASP A 202 -12.42 -13.71 2.84
N THR A 203 -13.50 -12.93 2.85
CA THR A 203 -14.32 -12.70 4.04
C THR A 203 -15.69 -13.35 3.88
N ALA A 204 -16.31 -13.72 4.99
CA ALA A 204 -17.76 -13.87 5.00
C ALA A 204 -18.38 -12.52 4.59
N PRO A 205 -19.38 -12.49 3.69
CA PRO A 205 -19.98 -11.23 3.26
C PRO A 205 -20.52 -10.41 4.43
N TYR A 206 -20.23 -9.11 4.45
CA TYR A 206 -20.82 -8.17 5.39
C TYR A 206 -21.01 -6.80 4.75
N ASN A 207 -21.98 -6.04 5.27
CA ASN A 207 -22.48 -4.86 4.58
C ASN A 207 -21.94 -3.59 5.23
N VAL A 208 -21.54 -2.63 4.39
CA VAL A 208 -21.16 -1.27 4.81
C VAL A 208 -21.79 -0.25 3.86
N SER A 209 -22.05 0.97 4.33
CA SER A 209 -22.47 2.08 3.46
C SER A 209 -21.29 2.78 2.79
N SER A 210 -20.13 2.74 3.44
CA SER A 210 -18.86 3.28 2.95
C SER A 210 -17.70 2.60 3.66
N PHE A 211 -16.52 2.72 3.08
CA PHE A 211 -15.29 2.29 3.73
C PHE A 211 -14.12 3.22 3.44
N VAL A 212 -13.12 3.18 4.31
CA VAL A 212 -11.83 3.84 4.09
C VAL A 212 -10.83 2.78 3.62
N ILE A 213 -10.06 3.11 2.59
CA ILE A 213 -9.00 2.26 2.04
C ILE A 213 -7.68 3.04 2.05
N ASN A 214 -6.71 2.53 2.81
CA ASN A 214 -5.39 3.14 2.95
C ASN A 214 -4.46 2.73 1.81
N VAL A 215 -3.32 3.40 1.69
CA VAL A 215 -2.33 3.11 0.64
C VAL A 215 -1.95 1.63 0.66
N ALA A 216 -1.83 1.03 -0.52
CA ALA A 216 -1.57 -0.38 -0.79
C ALA A 216 -2.66 -1.40 -0.43
N GLN A 217 -3.71 -0.99 0.27
CA GLN A 217 -4.83 -1.88 0.59
C GLN A 217 -5.70 -2.17 -0.62
N ARG A 218 -6.37 -3.33 -0.59
CA ARG A 218 -7.32 -3.80 -1.60
C ARG A 218 -8.59 -4.28 -0.91
N VAL A 219 -9.72 -3.86 -1.47
CA VAL A 219 -11.06 -4.27 -1.01
C VAL A 219 -11.84 -4.77 -2.22
N SER A 220 -12.32 -6.01 -2.16
CA SER A 220 -13.39 -6.45 -3.07
C SER A 220 -14.73 -6.44 -2.36
N PHE A 221 -15.73 -5.91 -3.05
CA PHE A 221 -17.12 -5.97 -2.64
C PHE A 221 -18.02 -6.22 -3.84
N TYR A 222 -19.25 -6.67 -3.63
CA TYR A 222 -20.26 -6.64 -4.67
C TYR A 222 -21.39 -5.68 -4.33
N ILE A 223 -22.07 -5.22 -5.37
CA ILE A 223 -23.37 -4.56 -5.27
C ILE A 223 -24.42 -5.38 -5.99
N ASP A 224 -25.66 -5.20 -5.56
CA ASP A 224 -26.85 -5.70 -6.23
C ASP A 224 -27.81 -4.53 -6.46
N LEU A 225 -28.09 -4.21 -7.72
CA LEU A 225 -28.95 -3.06 -8.04
C LEU A 225 -30.40 -3.25 -7.64
N ARG A 226 -30.81 -4.47 -7.28
CA ARG A 226 -32.11 -4.72 -6.66
C ARG A 226 -32.21 -4.11 -5.26
N GLU A 227 -31.07 -3.77 -4.65
CA GLU A 227 -30.97 -3.12 -3.33
C GLU A 227 -30.83 -1.60 -3.43
N LEU A 228 -30.93 -1.01 -4.63
CA LEU A 228 -30.87 0.44 -4.81
C LEU A 228 -32.00 1.14 -4.06
N ASP A 229 -31.67 2.14 -3.25
CA ASP A 229 -32.63 2.93 -2.49
C ASP A 229 -33.69 3.53 -3.44
N PRO A 230 -34.99 3.22 -3.25
CA PRO A 230 -36.07 3.76 -4.06
C PRO A 230 -36.15 5.30 -4.05
N ILE A 231 -35.70 5.96 -2.98
CA ILE A 231 -35.65 7.42 -2.87
C ILE A 231 -34.51 7.96 -3.76
N TYR A 232 -33.35 7.31 -3.73
CA TYR A 232 -32.23 7.67 -4.60
C TYR A 232 -32.60 7.48 -6.08
N SER A 233 -33.31 6.39 -6.41
CA SER A 233 -33.77 6.18 -7.79
C SER A 233 -34.71 7.28 -8.28
N GLN A 234 -35.56 7.84 -7.41
CA GLN A 234 -36.48 8.93 -7.74
C GLN A 234 -35.83 10.33 -7.76
N SER A 235 -34.62 10.49 -7.23
CA SER A 235 -33.94 11.80 -7.11
C SER A 235 -33.40 12.41 -8.42
N GLY A 236 -33.61 11.73 -9.55
CA GLY A 236 -33.09 12.16 -10.86
C GLY A 236 -31.62 11.79 -11.12
N SER A 237 -30.83 11.49 -10.09
CA SER A 237 -29.45 10.97 -10.26
C SER A 237 -29.40 9.62 -10.97
N SER A 238 -30.41 8.76 -10.74
CA SER A 238 -30.53 7.45 -11.41
C SER A 238 -31.12 7.49 -12.82
N SER A 239 -31.60 8.65 -13.29
CA SER A 239 -32.24 8.80 -14.61
C SER A 239 -31.32 8.48 -15.79
N THR A 240 -30.02 8.28 -15.52
CA THR A 240 -28.96 8.00 -16.48
C THR A 240 -28.58 6.52 -16.57
N ASN A 241 -29.35 5.58 -15.96
CA ASN A 241 -29.00 4.16 -15.88
C ASN A 241 -27.54 3.96 -15.43
N SER A 242 -27.09 4.75 -14.46
CA SER A 242 -25.71 4.74 -13.99
C SER A 242 -25.68 4.77 -12.46
N ILE A 243 -24.67 4.13 -11.88
CA ILE A 243 -24.34 4.32 -10.47
C ILE A 243 -23.30 5.43 -10.33
N PHE A 244 -23.37 6.15 -9.21
CA PHE A 244 -22.42 7.20 -8.86
C PHE A 244 -21.50 6.71 -7.75
N ILE A 245 -20.22 6.57 -8.09
CA ILE A 245 -19.17 6.19 -7.14
C ILE A 245 -18.45 7.45 -6.67
N ARG A 246 -18.30 7.61 -5.35
CA ARG A 246 -17.56 8.72 -4.73
C ARG A 246 -16.22 8.24 -4.20
N PHE A 247 -15.18 9.03 -4.48
CA PHE A 247 -13.87 8.94 -3.86
C PHE A 247 -13.58 10.26 -3.16
N GLN A 248 -13.47 10.22 -1.84
CA GLN A 248 -13.03 11.37 -1.05
C GLN A 248 -11.63 11.08 -0.54
N ALA A 249 -10.66 11.87 -0.98
CA ALA A 249 -9.30 11.74 -0.52
C ALA A 249 -9.10 12.36 0.86
N MET A 250 -8.20 11.77 1.63
CA MET A 250 -7.79 12.22 2.95
C MET A 250 -6.26 12.02 3.00
N THR A 251 -5.51 13.01 3.48
CA THR A 251 -4.04 12.91 3.68
C THR A 251 -3.70 12.65 5.16
N GLU A 252 -4.71 12.76 6.03
CA GLU A 252 -4.73 12.41 7.45
C GLU A 252 -6.15 11.90 7.78
N MET A 253 -6.64 12.04 9.03
CA MET A 253 -8.05 11.80 9.37
C MET A 253 -9.00 12.90 8.85
N TYR A 254 -8.49 13.87 8.08
CA TYR A 254 -9.26 15.00 7.57
C TYR A 254 -9.47 14.90 6.06
N PRO A 255 -10.71 15.15 5.57
CA PRO A 255 -10.96 15.21 4.15
C PRO A 255 -10.20 16.37 3.52
N VAL A 256 -9.66 16.13 2.32
CA VAL A 256 -9.00 17.15 1.51
C VAL A 256 -9.61 17.19 0.12
N ASP A 257 -9.83 18.40 -0.40
CA ASP A 257 -10.31 18.60 -1.76
C ASP A 257 -9.13 18.54 -2.74
N ILE A 258 -8.96 17.37 -3.39
CA ILE A 258 -7.84 17.09 -4.30
C ILE A 258 -8.29 17.22 -5.77
N LEU A 259 -8.78 18.41 -6.17
CA LEU A 259 -9.04 18.77 -7.57
C LEU A 259 -8.68 20.23 -7.85
N ASN A 260 -7.45 20.62 -7.52
CA ASN A 260 -6.86 21.86 -8.03
C ASN A 260 -6.12 21.62 -9.35
N TYR A 261 -6.62 20.72 -10.21
CA TYR A 261 -6.03 20.51 -11.53
C TYR A 261 -6.31 21.71 -12.43
N ASN A 262 -5.42 22.70 -12.37
CA ASN A 262 -5.27 23.69 -13.42
C ASN A 262 -4.63 22.95 -14.60
N SER A 263 -5.42 22.69 -15.64
CA SER A 263 -4.89 22.19 -16.91
C SER A 263 -3.66 23.03 -17.32
N PRO A 264 -2.57 22.45 -17.83
CA PRO A 264 -1.44 23.25 -18.34
C PRO A 264 -1.83 24.12 -19.55
N TYR A 265 -3.05 23.97 -20.09
CA TYR A 265 -3.66 24.86 -21.07
C TYR A 265 -4.44 26.03 -20.46
N ASP A 266 -4.61 26.05 -19.13
CA ASP A 266 -5.26 27.11 -18.38
C ASP A 266 -4.19 28.04 -17.79
N ILE A 267 -3.71 28.94 -18.64
CA ILE A 267 -2.67 29.90 -18.30
C ILE A 267 -3.34 31.03 -17.51
N GLN A 268 -3.46 30.90 -16.18
CA GLN A 268 -3.36 31.97 -15.17
C GLN A 268 -3.92 31.51 -13.82
N ARG A 269 -3.04 31.11 -12.89
CA ARG A 269 -3.13 31.39 -11.44
C ARG A 269 -1.92 30.80 -10.72
N TYR A 270 -0.84 31.55 -10.68
CA TYR A 270 0.19 31.38 -9.65
C TYR A 270 -0.38 31.91 -8.33
N ALA A 271 -0.61 31.04 -7.35
CA ALA A 271 -0.82 31.45 -5.97
C ALA A 271 0.02 30.57 -5.05
N TYR A 272 0.90 31.22 -4.29
CA TYR A 272 1.78 30.66 -3.27
C TYR A 272 0.97 29.99 -2.13
N PRO A 273 1.57 29.05 -1.39
CA PRO A 273 0.89 28.28 -0.36
C PRO A 273 0.58 29.19 0.85
N THR A 274 -0.69 29.51 1.07
CA THR A 274 -1.13 30.16 2.30
C THR A 274 -1.65 29.12 3.27
N PHE A 275 -0.97 29.08 4.42
CA PHE A 275 -1.32 28.39 5.66
C PHE A 275 -2.83 28.40 5.98
N PHE A 276 -3.29 27.28 6.53
CA PHE A 276 -4.58 26.99 7.15
C PHE A 276 -5.38 28.24 7.56
N ASN A 277 -6.54 28.43 6.93
CA ASN A 277 -7.60 29.30 7.45
C ASN A 277 -8.95 28.54 7.39
N PRO A 278 -9.56 28.20 8.53
CA PRO A 278 -10.75 27.33 8.60
C PRO A 278 -12.07 28.00 8.17
N LEU A 279 -12.02 29.07 7.37
CA LEU A 279 -13.19 29.83 6.91
C LEU A 279 -13.45 29.79 5.40
N TYR A 280 -12.71 28.98 4.63
CA TYR A 280 -12.91 28.84 3.18
C TYR A 280 -13.91 27.72 2.80
N LEU A 281 -15.04 27.62 3.52
CA LEU A 281 -16.18 26.74 3.17
C LEU A 281 -17.28 27.46 2.37
N ALA A 282 -16.99 28.63 1.80
CA ALA A 282 -17.93 29.33 0.95
C ALA A 282 -17.23 29.88 -0.30
N ILE A 283 -17.86 29.61 -1.45
CA ILE A 283 -17.60 30.20 -2.77
C ILE A 283 -16.51 29.51 -3.59
N LEU A 284 -16.91 28.47 -4.34
CA LEU A 284 -16.61 28.40 -5.77
C LEU A 284 -17.85 27.85 -6.50
N SER A 285 -18.67 28.79 -6.98
CA SER A 285 -19.70 28.53 -7.97
C SER A 285 -19.03 28.01 -9.25
N LEU A 286 -19.33 26.77 -9.62
CA LEU A 286 -19.11 26.26 -10.97
C LEU A 286 -20.03 27.03 -11.92
N ASP A 287 -19.46 27.96 -12.67
CA ASP A 287 -20.05 28.40 -13.94
C ASP A 287 -19.55 27.42 -15.01
N SER A 288 -20.38 26.44 -15.32
CA SER A 288 -20.37 25.83 -16.64
C SER A 288 -21.81 25.48 -17.00
N THR A 289 -22.30 26.18 -17.99
CA THR A 289 -23.61 26.03 -18.61
C THR A 289 -23.74 24.64 -19.24
N ASN A 290 -24.09 23.65 -18.43
CA ASN A 290 -24.87 22.47 -18.80
C ASN A 290 -25.37 21.81 -17.50
N ALA A 291 -26.69 21.78 -17.35
CA ALA A 291 -27.40 21.45 -16.13
C ALA A 291 -27.00 20.09 -15.52
N THR A 292 -26.11 20.12 -14.52
CA THR A 292 -26.14 19.15 -13.42
C THR A 292 -27.39 19.43 -12.58
N PRO A 293 -28.28 18.44 -12.34
CA PRO A 293 -29.40 18.62 -11.44
C PRO A 293 -28.88 19.01 -10.06
N THR A 294 -29.26 20.19 -9.59
CA THR A 294 -28.95 20.70 -8.25
C THR A 294 -29.74 19.89 -7.22
N TYR A 295 -29.19 18.75 -6.80
CA TYR A 295 -29.58 18.14 -5.54
C TYR A 295 -28.95 18.97 -4.40
N GLN A 296 -29.76 19.80 -3.76
CA GLN A 296 -29.43 20.42 -2.48
C GLN A 296 -29.51 19.31 -1.40
N PRO A 297 -28.40 18.92 -0.75
CA PRO A 297 -28.46 17.95 0.32
C PRO A 297 -29.31 18.51 1.46
N ARG A 298 -30.32 17.75 1.92
CA ARG A 298 -31.05 18.08 3.16
C ARG A 298 -30.26 17.79 4.44
N ASP A 299 -28.97 17.50 4.33
CA ASP A 299 -28.06 17.40 5.47
C ASP A 299 -27.31 18.73 5.65
N ALA A 300 -28.07 19.82 5.83
CA ALA A 300 -27.58 21.08 6.39
C ALA A 300 -27.60 21.06 7.93
N ASN A 301 -27.47 19.87 8.53
CA ASN A 301 -27.03 19.83 9.92
C ASN A 301 -25.52 20.13 9.90
N PRO A 302 -25.01 21.05 10.75
CA PRO A 302 -23.57 21.08 11.00
C PRO A 302 -23.18 19.66 11.33
N MET A 303 -22.31 19.06 10.49
CA MET A 303 -21.87 17.69 10.68
C MET A 303 -21.47 17.58 12.15
N PRO A 304 -22.05 16.66 12.95
CA PRO A 304 -21.49 16.38 14.26
C PRO A 304 -20.01 16.13 14.01
N GLN A 305 -19.12 16.79 14.75
CA GLN A 305 -17.68 16.55 14.73
C GLN A 305 -17.50 15.06 14.47
N MET A 306 -17.04 14.68 13.27
CA MET A 306 -16.80 13.28 12.99
C MET A 306 -15.76 12.90 14.02
N ALA A 307 -16.18 12.18 15.06
CA ALA A 307 -15.27 11.43 15.90
C ALA A 307 -14.37 10.71 14.90
N SER A 308 -13.08 11.02 14.95
CA SER A 308 -12.01 10.46 14.12
C SER A 308 -12.45 9.10 13.61
N LEU A 309 -12.88 8.98 12.34
CA LEU A 309 -13.14 7.68 11.75
C LEU A 309 -11.74 7.09 11.60
N PRO A 310 -11.31 6.17 12.48
CA PRO A 310 -10.01 5.56 12.32
C PRO A 310 -10.05 4.81 11.00
N SER A 311 -8.99 4.92 10.20
CA SER A 311 -8.83 4.07 9.02
C SER A 311 -9.03 2.60 9.44
N ASP A 312 -9.54 1.78 8.51
CA ASP A 312 -9.84 0.36 8.73
C ASP A 312 -10.98 -0.01 9.70
N ASN A 313 -11.64 0.88 10.45
CA ASN A 313 -12.61 0.45 11.48
C ASN A 313 -13.74 -0.48 10.98
N ASN A 314 -14.33 -0.19 9.82
CA ASN A 314 -15.35 -1.05 9.22
C ASN A 314 -14.76 -2.36 8.66
N MET A 315 -13.46 -2.39 8.38
CA MET A 315 -12.74 -3.54 7.84
C MET A 315 -12.29 -4.52 8.93
N LEU A 316 -12.02 -4.03 10.14
CA LEU A 316 -11.68 -4.88 11.29
C LEU A 316 -12.83 -5.80 11.74
N ALA A 317 -14.06 -5.53 11.31
CA ALA A 317 -15.22 -6.39 11.54
C ALA A 317 -15.25 -7.64 10.64
N ALA A 318 -14.38 -7.71 9.62
CA ALA A 318 -14.33 -8.81 8.68
C ALA A 318 -14.07 -10.14 9.39
N ARG A 319 -14.83 -11.16 8.98
CA ARG A 319 -14.65 -12.54 9.44
C ARG A 319 -14.12 -13.38 8.29
N PRO A 320 -13.19 -14.32 8.55
CA PRO A 320 -12.71 -15.24 7.52
C PRO A 320 -13.86 -16.00 6.88
N PHE A 321 -13.82 -16.19 5.56
CA PHE A 321 -14.83 -16.97 4.85
C PHE A 321 -14.92 -18.43 5.35
N ASN A 322 -13.78 -19.03 5.71
CA ASN A 322 -13.70 -20.39 6.23
C ASN A 322 -13.00 -20.41 7.60
N LEU A 323 -13.76 -20.71 8.65
CA LEU A 323 -13.26 -20.73 10.03
C LEU A 323 -12.46 -21.99 10.38
N THR A 324 -12.68 -23.11 9.68
CA THR A 324 -12.15 -24.42 10.06
C THR A 324 -10.63 -24.49 9.99
N ASN A 325 -10.01 -23.66 9.14
CA ASN A 325 -8.56 -23.57 8.98
C ASN A 325 -7.98 -22.22 9.44
N TYR A 326 -8.78 -21.40 10.13
CA TYR A 326 -8.37 -20.07 10.55
C TYR A 326 -7.89 -20.08 12.01
N ILE A 327 -6.71 -20.64 12.22
CA ILE A 327 -6.09 -20.74 13.54
C ILE A 327 -5.02 -19.66 13.67
N VAL A 328 -5.12 -18.84 14.71
CA VAL A 328 -4.07 -17.87 15.07
C VAL A 328 -3.14 -18.56 16.06
N PRO A 329 -1.91 -18.93 15.68
CA PRO A 329 -1.01 -19.67 16.56
C PRO A 329 -0.54 -18.79 17.72
N ASN A 330 -0.18 -19.39 18.86
CA ASN A 330 0.41 -18.67 19.99
C ASN A 330 1.80 -18.10 19.61
N PRO A 331 2.15 -16.90 20.11
CA PRO A 331 3.43 -16.28 19.79
C PRO A 331 4.56 -17.02 20.49
N THR A 332 5.69 -17.11 19.79
CA THR A 332 6.95 -17.69 20.31
C THR A 332 8.00 -16.61 20.54
N HIS A 333 7.87 -15.47 19.84
CA HIS A 333 8.79 -14.35 19.87
C HIS A 333 8.00 -13.04 19.84
N TYR A 334 8.67 -11.96 20.25
CA TYR A 334 8.09 -10.63 20.25
C TYR A 334 9.06 -9.60 19.68
N LEU A 335 8.51 -8.52 19.11
CA LEU A 335 9.25 -7.36 18.64
C LEU A 335 8.46 -6.07 18.94
N ASN A 336 9.08 -5.14 19.68
CA ASN A 336 8.56 -3.79 19.86
C ASN A 336 9.20 -2.84 18.84
N LEU A 337 8.37 -2.07 18.14
CA LEU A 337 8.78 -1.04 17.20
C LEU A 337 8.09 0.26 17.59
N VAL A 338 8.88 1.31 17.82
CA VAL A 338 8.40 2.68 17.99
C VAL A 338 8.56 3.42 16.67
N VAL A 339 7.46 3.90 16.10
CA VAL A 339 7.42 4.66 14.86
C VAL A 339 7.46 6.15 15.21
N LYS A 340 8.43 6.87 14.65
CA LYS A 340 8.60 8.32 14.88
C LYS A 340 9.28 9.00 13.69
N PHE A 341 9.01 10.29 13.52
CA PHE A 341 9.80 11.17 12.67
C PHE A 341 10.69 12.08 13.53
N ALA A 342 11.92 12.30 13.08
CA ALA A 342 12.86 13.19 13.77
C ALA A 342 13.89 13.76 12.79
N VAL A 343 14.42 14.94 13.12
CA VAL A 343 15.50 15.58 12.37
C VAL A 343 16.84 14.90 12.68
N ASP A 344 17.53 14.42 11.65
CA ASP A 344 18.84 13.78 11.77
C ASP A 344 19.98 14.80 11.90
N SER A 345 21.22 14.32 12.05
CA SER A 345 22.41 15.19 12.18
C SER A 345 22.70 16.06 10.94
N THR A 346 22.07 15.77 9.80
CA THR A 346 22.19 16.55 8.57
C THR A 346 21.12 17.64 8.45
N GLY A 347 20.18 17.70 9.41
CA GLY A 347 19.07 18.65 9.40
C GLY A 347 17.89 18.19 8.53
N ILE A 348 17.86 16.92 8.12
CA ILE A 348 16.77 16.33 7.33
C ILE A 348 15.83 15.56 8.25
N ASN A 349 14.52 15.75 8.08
CA ASN A 349 13.52 14.96 8.79
C ASN A 349 13.45 13.53 8.22
N ARG A 350 13.55 12.53 9.10
CA ARG A 350 13.66 11.11 8.76
C ARG A 350 12.64 10.29 9.54
N GLY A 351 12.16 9.23 8.90
CA GLY A 351 11.35 8.20 9.54
C GLY A 351 12.22 7.19 10.25
N TYR A 352 11.84 6.82 11.47
CA TYR A 352 12.54 5.85 12.30
C TYR A 352 11.59 4.75 12.78
N MET A 353 12.10 3.51 12.76
CA MET A 353 11.58 2.41 13.56
C MET A 353 12.59 2.11 14.67
N ASN A 354 12.15 2.32 15.92
CA ASN A 354 13.02 2.47 17.08
C ASN A 354 14.05 3.60 16.87
N ASP A 355 15.34 3.26 16.80
CA ASP A 355 16.43 4.20 16.58
C ASP A 355 17.12 4.00 15.22
N VAL A 356 16.46 3.28 14.31
CA VAL A 356 16.98 2.99 12.97
C VAL A 356 16.17 3.72 11.92
N THR A 357 16.87 4.39 11.00
CA THR A 357 16.33 4.94 9.76
C THR A 357 17.06 4.30 8.59
N TYR A 358 16.33 3.91 7.55
CA TYR A 358 16.91 3.33 6.34
C TYR A 358 17.37 4.44 5.38
N THR A 359 18.64 4.42 4.97
CA THR A 359 19.18 5.37 4.00
C THR A 359 19.70 4.66 2.75
N PHE A 360 19.26 5.12 1.58
CA PHE A 360 19.76 4.60 0.29
C PHE A 360 21.21 5.02 -0.01
N THR A 361 21.68 6.09 0.63
CA THR A 361 23.10 6.49 0.61
C THR A 361 23.74 5.91 1.86
N GLY A 362 24.64 4.95 1.73
CA GLY A 362 25.19 4.05 2.77
C GLY A 362 25.79 4.63 4.06
N ASN A 363 25.49 5.88 4.40
CA ASN A 363 25.65 6.46 5.73
C ASN A 363 24.45 6.05 6.60
N TYR A 364 24.55 4.87 7.21
CA TYR A 364 23.70 4.48 8.32
C TYR A 364 24.21 5.14 9.61
N THR A 365 23.30 5.63 10.46
CA THR A 365 23.66 6.08 11.81
C THR A 365 24.09 4.88 12.65
N LYS A 366 25.42 4.65 12.70
CA LYS A 366 26.08 3.59 13.47
C LYS A 366 25.76 3.74 14.96
N LEU A 367 24.92 2.88 15.52
CA LEU A 367 24.73 2.86 16.98
C LEU A 367 24.96 1.51 17.68
N ARG A 368 25.32 0.41 16.99
CA ARG A 368 25.72 -0.83 17.67
C ARG A 368 26.85 -1.59 16.94
N PRO A 369 27.73 -2.32 17.68
CA PRO A 369 28.64 -3.28 17.06
C PRO A 369 27.82 -4.33 16.29
N ASN A 370 28.25 -4.62 15.05
CA ASN A 370 27.60 -5.58 14.14
C ASN A 370 27.22 -6.89 14.87
N VAL A 371 25.92 -7.12 15.06
CA VAL A 371 25.43 -8.39 15.62
C VAL A 371 25.52 -9.50 14.57
N PHE A 372 25.34 -9.17 13.28
CA PHE A 372 25.61 -10.07 12.17
C PHE A 372 27.04 -9.86 11.68
N GLN A 373 27.89 -10.87 11.84
CA GLN A 373 29.18 -10.85 11.17
C GLN A 373 28.93 -10.86 9.64
N GLY A 374 29.65 -10.07 8.87
CA GLY A 374 29.66 -10.14 7.39
C GLY A 374 28.55 -9.42 6.60
N ILE A 375 27.42 -8.97 7.19
CA ILE A 375 26.55 -7.99 6.51
C ILE A 375 27.26 -6.63 6.52
N LYS A 376 27.46 -6.05 5.33
CA LYS A 376 28.12 -4.77 5.11
C LYS A 376 27.11 -3.77 4.54
N PRO A 377 26.61 -2.84 5.35
CA PRO A 377 25.61 -1.85 4.95
C PRO A 377 26.12 -0.91 3.85
N GLU A 378 27.42 -0.65 3.83
CA GLU A 378 28.10 0.26 2.90
C GLU A 378 28.42 -0.36 1.52
N THR A 379 27.72 -1.42 1.12
CA THR A 379 27.97 -2.12 -0.16
C THR A 379 26.85 -1.89 -1.17
N LYS A 380 27.20 -1.93 -2.47
CA LYS A 380 26.22 -1.99 -3.58
C LYS A 380 25.51 -3.36 -3.68
N GLU A 381 25.87 -4.32 -2.82
CA GLU A 381 25.32 -5.69 -2.84
C GLU A 381 23.97 -5.71 -2.12
N PRO A 382 22.87 -6.11 -2.78
CA PRO A 382 21.59 -6.35 -2.10
C PRO A 382 21.74 -7.39 -0.99
N LEU A 383 20.90 -7.31 0.05
CA LEU A 383 21.00 -8.16 1.24
C LEU A 383 21.04 -9.66 0.91
N LEU A 384 20.23 -10.09 -0.06
CA LEU A 384 20.18 -11.47 -0.50
C LEU A 384 21.49 -11.95 -1.15
N GLN A 385 22.20 -11.07 -1.87
CA GLN A 385 23.53 -11.34 -2.40
C GLN A 385 24.57 -11.39 -1.28
N GLN A 386 24.51 -10.48 -0.30
CA GLN A 386 25.39 -10.52 0.86
C GLN A 386 25.23 -11.84 1.63
N MET A 387 24.00 -12.32 1.77
CA MET A 387 23.69 -13.58 2.42
C MET A 387 24.27 -14.78 1.67
N ALA A 388 24.11 -14.83 0.35
CA ALA A 388 24.66 -15.89 -0.49
C ALA A 388 26.20 -15.88 -0.53
N ASN A 389 26.82 -14.71 -0.54
CA ASN A 389 28.28 -14.56 -0.59
C ASN A 389 28.96 -14.85 0.75
N ARG A 390 28.22 -14.76 1.86
CA ARG A 390 28.78 -14.86 3.23
C ARG A 390 27.94 -15.80 4.11
N PRO A 391 27.80 -17.07 3.72
CA PRO A 391 26.92 -18.02 4.41
C PRO A 391 27.37 -18.29 5.85
N ASN A 392 28.69 -18.27 6.10
CA ASN A 392 29.27 -18.60 7.40
C ASN A 392 29.19 -17.47 8.45
N THR A 393 28.65 -16.30 8.09
CA THR A 393 28.67 -15.12 8.97
C THR A 393 27.27 -14.73 9.48
N LEU A 394 26.21 -15.36 8.96
CA LEU A 394 24.81 -15.16 9.35
C LEU A 394 24.44 -15.98 10.61
N GLY A 395 25.26 -15.87 11.65
CA GLY A 395 24.95 -16.48 12.93
C GLY A 395 23.73 -15.82 13.57
N LEU A 396 22.71 -16.62 13.93
CA LEU A 396 21.64 -16.16 14.82
C LEU A 396 22.29 -15.74 16.14
N PRO A 397 22.14 -14.48 16.58
CA PRO A 397 22.53 -14.14 17.94
C PRO A 397 21.70 -15.00 18.90
N SER A 398 22.32 -15.48 19.99
CA SER A 398 21.59 -16.21 21.02
C SER A 398 20.35 -15.40 21.44
N PRO A 399 19.16 -16.02 21.51
CA PRO A 399 17.93 -15.33 21.89
C PRO A 399 18.15 -14.59 23.20
N ARG A 400 17.95 -13.27 23.19
CA ARG A 400 17.98 -12.48 24.43
C ARG A 400 16.55 -12.41 24.97
N VAL A 401 16.35 -12.95 26.16
CA VAL A 401 15.17 -12.64 26.97
C VAL A 401 15.47 -11.32 27.68
N GLN A 402 14.76 -10.26 27.32
CA GLN A 402 14.81 -9.03 28.12
C GLN A 402 14.22 -9.30 29.50
N ALA A 403 14.84 -8.75 30.56
CA ALA A 403 14.32 -8.87 31.91
C ALA A 403 12.88 -8.33 31.96
N GLY A 404 11.92 -9.18 32.36
CA GLY A 404 10.49 -8.86 32.40
C GLY A 404 9.69 -9.21 31.13
N SER A 405 10.31 -9.71 30.06
CA SER A 405 9.59 -10.23 28.89
C SER A 405 9.32 -11.73 29.02
N PRO A 406 8.08 -12.22 28.80
CA PRO A 406 7.78 -13.65 28.83
C PRO A 406 8.30 -14.41 27.60
N LEU A 407 8.67 -13.70 26.52
CA LEU A 407 9.13 -14.28 25.26
C LEU A 407 10.47 -13.66 24.81
N PRO A 408 11.31 -14.41 24.08
CA PRO A 408 12.53 -13.89 23.48
C PRO A 408 12.23 -12.77 22.45
N THR A 409 13.05 -11.72 22.48
CA THR A 409 12.91 -10.57 21.57
C THR A 409 13.72 -10.78 20.30
N ILE A 410 13.12 -10.53 19.13
CA ILE A 410 13.85 -10.50 17.85
C ILE A 410 14.87 -9.36 17.86
N GLN A 411 16.13 -9.68 17.55
CA GLN A 411 17.24 -8.73 17.58
C GLN A 411 17.47 -8.10 16.21
N SER A 412 17.89 -6.83 16.20
CA SER A 412 18.41 -6.16 15.01
C SER A 412 19.94 -6.15 14.99
N ASP A 413 20.54 -6.06 13.80
CA ASP A 413 21.96 -5.71 13.66
C ASP A 413 22.29 -4.24 13.91
N GLY A 414 21.28 -3.38 14.02
CA GLY A 414 21.47 -1.93 14.09
C GLY A 414 21.48 -1.24 12.71
N TYR A 415 21.25 -1.96 11.62
CA TYR A 415 21.09 -1.42 10.26
C TYR A 415 19.66 -1.60 9.72
N GLY A 416 18.73 -2.01 10.58
CA GLY A 416 17.33 -2.20 10.22
C GLY A 416 17.04 -3.60 9.70
N HIS A 417 17.99 -4.53 9.83
CA HIS A 417 17.72 -5.94 9.58
C HIS A 417 17.38 -6.65 10.88
N TYR A 418 16.35 -7.48 10.85
CA TYR A 418 15.85 -8.28 11.96
C TYR A 418 15.89 -9.74 11.58
N LEU A 419 16.73 -10.51 12.25
CA LEU A 419 16.91 -11.93 11.92
C LEU A 419 15.89 -12.78 12.68
N VAL A 420 15.12 -13.56 11.92
CA VAL A 420 13.97 -14.31 12.43
C VAL A 420 14.20 -15.82 12.22
N PRO A 421 14.12 -16.66 13.28
CA PRO A 421 14.24 -18.10 13.16
C PRO A 421 13.11 -18.71 12.30
N TYR A 422 13.41 -19.83 11.63
CA TYR A 422 12.39 -20.58 10.88
C TYR A 422 11.25 -21.03 11.79
N GLN A 423 10.01 -20.88 11.32
CA GLN A 423 8.76 -21.19 12.05
C GLN A 423 8.55 -20.38 13.35
N ALA A 424 9.33 -19.34 13.61
CA ALA A 424 9.01 -18.41 14.68
C ALA A 424 7.66 -17.75 14.41
N VAL A 425 6.76 -17.84 15.39
CA VAL A 425 5.53 -17.04 15.43
C VAL A 425 5.87 -15.74 16.15
N VAL A 426 5.88 -14.63 15.43
CA VAL A 426 6.37 -13.34 15.92
C VAL A 426 5.19 -12.39 16.12
N ASP A 427 5.00 -11.90 17.34
CA ASP A 427 4.19 -10.73 17.61
C ASP A 427 5.02 -9.46 17.38
N ILE A 428 4.53 -8.54 16.56
CA ILE A 428 5.09 -7.20 16.39
C ILE A 428 4.12 -6.20 17.00
N PHE A 429 4.62 -5.34 17.88
CA PHE A 429 3.89 -4.20 18.42
C PHE A 429 4.43 -2.91 17.82
N LEU A 430 3.58 -2.27 17.02
CA LEU A 430 3.85 -1.02 16.32
C LEU A 430 3.24 0.10 17.18
N ASN A 431 4.09 0.81 17.90
CA ASN A 431 3.68 1.98 18.67
C ASN A 431 3.95 3.24 17.85
N ASN A 432 2.90 3.91 17.40
CA ASN A 432 3.03 5.14 16.65
C ASN A 432 3.07 6.33 17.59
N THR A 433 4.20 7.03 17.60
CA THR A 433 4.38 8.27 18.37
C THR A 433 4.31 9.52 17.51
N ASP A 434 4.03 9.33 16.22
CA ASP A 434 3.79 10.38 15.24
C ASP A 434 2.32 10.81 15.22
N ASN A 435 2.08 12.04 14.76
CA ASN A 435 0.74 12.61 14.63
C ASN A 435 0.03 12.22 13.32
N GLY A 436 0.72 11.58 12.38
CA GLY A 436 0.15 10.97 11.18
C GLY A 436 -0.22 9.50 11.36
N GLU A 437 -1.03 8.98 10.44
CA GLU A 437 -1.34 7.55 10.34
C GLU A 437 -0.42 6.87 9.32
N HIS A 438 -0.03 5.62 9.58
CA HIS A 438 0.89 4.89 8.70
C HIS A 438 0.33 3.52 8.26
N PRO A 439 0.13 3.27 6.95
CA PRO A 439 -0.15 1.95 6.42
C PRO A 439 1.14 1.12 6.32
N PHE A 440 1.37 0.22 7.26
CA PHE A 440 2.53 -0.68 7.24
C PHE A 440 2.25 -1.93 6.41
N HIS A 441 3.13 -2.20 5.45
CA HIS A 441 3.09 -3.36 4.57
C HIS A 441 4.22 -4.34 4.89
N LEU A 442 3.92 -5.64 4.89
CA LEU A 442 4.90 -6.73 5.01
C LEU A 442 5.05 -7.47 3.69
N HIS A 443 6.28 -7.55 3.18
CA HIS A 443 6.62 -8.39 2.04
C HIS A 443 6.68 -9.87 2.45
N GLY A 444 6.54 -10.78 1.48
CA GLY A 444 6.78 -12.21 1.69
C GLY A 444 5.66 -12.98 2.38
N GLY A 445 4.58 -12.32 2.81
CA GLY A 445 3.40 -13.01 3.31
C GLY A 445 2.42 -12.10 4.05
N ASN A 446 1.28 -12.67 4.43
CA ASN A 446 0.28 -12.00 5.25
C ASN A 446 0.52 -12.22 6.75
N PHE A 447 0.08 -11.28 7.57
CA PHE A 447 0.05 -11.34 9.02
C PHE A 447 -1.38 -11.22 9.55
N TRP A 448 -1.62 -11.65 10.78
CA TRP A 448 -2.84 -11.32 11.52
C TRP A 448 -2.71 -9.97 12.20
N ILE A 449 -3.69 -9.10 12.03
CA ILE A 449 -3.94 -7.97 12.92
C ILE A 449 -4.59 -8.53 14.18
N ILE A 450 -3.83 -8.62 15.27
CA ILE A 450 -4.31 -9.12 16.56
C ILE A 450 -5.19 -8.07 17.23
N ALA A 451 -4.67 -6.85 17.33
CA ALA A 451 -5.40 -5.73 17.90
C ALA A 451 -4.87 -4.39 17.38
N THR A 452 -5.70 -3.35 17.47
CA THR A 452 -5.31 -1.95 17.20
C THR A 452 -5.99 -1.00 18.18
N SER A 453 -5.37 0.14 18.45
CA SER A 453 -5.90 1.19 19.33
C SER A 453 -5.53 2.56 18.79
N ASP A 454 -6.47 3.50 18.89
CA ASP A 454 -6.22 4.93 18.65
C ASP A 454 -5.71 5.63 19.93
N TYR A 455 -5.67 4.90 21.04
CA TYR A 455 -5.33 5.42 22.36
C TYR A 455 -4.05 4.76 22.87
N PRO A 456 -2.93 5.50 22.92
CA PRO A 456 -1.62 4.93 23.27
C PRO A 456 -1.55 4.47 24.73
N GLN A 457 -2.34 5.07 25.62
CA GLN A 457 -2.28 4.83 27.07
C GLN A 457 -3.47 4.05 27.65
N ALA A 458 -4.44 3.66 26.83
CA ALA A 458 -5.63 2.96 27.32
C ALA A 458 -5.53 1.46 26.99
N GLU A 459 -5.02 0.67 27.95
CA GLU A 459 -4.84 -0.79 27.81
C GLU A 459 -6.13 -1.56 27.49
N ASN A 460 -7.30 -0.98 27.79
CA ASN A 460 -8.61 -1.60 27.58
C ASN A 460 -9.39 -1.05 26.37
N LEU A 461 -8.89 -0.01 25.70
CA LEU A 461 -9.59 0.63 24.57
C LEU A 461 -8.95 0.20 23.24
N TYR A 462 -9.00 -1.09 22.95
CA TYR A 462 -8.46 -1.66 21.71
C TYR A 462 -9.50 -2.51 21.00
N ARG A 463 -9.33 -2.64 19.68
CA ARG A 463 -10.14 -3.46 18.80
C ARG A 463 -9.40 -4.74 18.50
N GLN A 464 -9.93 -5.89 18.92
CA GLN A 464 -9.45 -7.20 18.45
C GLN A 464 -10.06 -7.50 17.08
N ALA A 465 -9.23 -7.89 16.11
CA ALA A 465 -9.67 -8.20 14.76
C ALA A 465 -9.36 -9.64 14.34
N TYR A 466 -8.19 -10.15 14.74
CA TYR A 466 -7.62 -11.40 14.23
C TYR A 466 -7.71 -11.51 12.69
N LEU A 467 -7.67 -10.39 11.97
CA LEU A 467 -7.84 -10.32 10.52
C LEU A 467 -6.51 -10.54 9.83
N LYS A 468 -6.45 -11.47 8.88
CA LYS A 468 -5.23 -11.75 8.10
C LYS A 468 -5.20 -10.84 6.87
N ARG A 469 -4.06 -10.21 6.62
CA ARG A 469 -3.80 -9.30 5.49
C ARG A 469 -2.32 -8.95 5.41
N ASP A 470 -1.90 -8.18 4.41
CA ASP A 470 -0.50 -7.77 4.24
C ASP A 470 -0.26 -6.26 4.46
N VAL A 471 -1.31 -5.48 4.74
CA VAL A 471 -1.21 -4.07 5.15
C VAL A 471 -2.03 -3.84 6.41
N VAL A 472 -1.48 -3.09 7.37
CA VAL A 472 -2.17 -2.62 8.59
C VAL A 472 -2.02 -1.11 8.71
N SER A 473 -3.12 -0.41 8.93
CA SER A 473 -3.07 1.00 9.30
C SER A 473 -2.74 1.12 10.79
N VAL A 474 -1.71 1.88 11.13
CA VAL A 474 -1.35 2.21 12.52
C VAL A 474 -1.81 3.64 12.79
N PRO A 475 -2.83 3.85 13.64
CA PRO A 475 -3.43 5.16 13.88
C PRO A 475 -2.43 6.20 14.39
N SER A 476 -2.72 7.48 14.12
CA SER A 476 -2.03 8.62 14.73
C SER A 476 -2.01 8.49 16.26
N ASN A 477 -0.82 8.64 16.85
CA ASN A 477 -0.58 8.45 18.28
C ASN A 477 -1.10 7.10 18.85
N GLY A 478 -1.39 6.12 17.99
CA GLY A 478 -2.00 4.85 18.37
C GLY A 478 -1.02 3.69 18.32
N TRP A 479 -1.54 2.48 18.32
CA TRP A 479 -0.73 1.28 18.13
C TRP A 479 -1.47 0.17 17.40
N ALA A 480 -0.71 -0.71 16.75
CA ALA A 480 -1.22 -1.96 16.21
C ALA A 480 -0.33 -3.14 16.64
N LYS A 481 -0.96 -4.26 16.94
CA LYS A 481 -0.30 -5.54 17.21
C LYS A 481 -0.59 -6.49 16.07
N ILE A 482 0.45 -6.92 15.37
CA ILE A 482 0.37 -7.90 14.29
C ILE A 482 1.12 -9.18 14.64
N ARG A 483 0.77 -10.28 13.99
CA ARG A 483 1.42 -11.59 14.14
C ARG A 483 1.70 -12.22 12.79
N PHE A 484 2.91 -12.68 12.56
CA PHE A 484 3.24 -13.47 11.37
C PHE A 484 3.99 -14.75 11.74
N ILE A 485 4.00 -15.71 10.82
CA ILE A 485 4.82 -16.92 10.91
C ILE A 485 6.01 -16.74 9.99
N ALA A 486 7.21 -16.99 10.49
CA ALA A 486 8.45 -16.95 9.74
C ALA A 486 8.67 -18.27 8.96
N ASP A 487 7.73 -18.62 8.08
CA ASP A 487 7.70 -19.87 7.31
C ASP A 487 8.17 -19.72 5.86
N ASN A 488 8.44 -18.49 5.41
CA ASN A 488 8.96 -18.17 4.09
C ASN A 488 10.41 -17.64 4.19
N PRO A 489 11.44 -18.49 4.01
CA PRO A 489 12.85 -18.06 4.06
C PRO A 489 13.17 -17.00 3.01
N GLY A 490 13.80 -15.90 3.43
CA GLY A 490 14.07 -14.76 2.54
C GLY A 490 14.45 -13.47 3.27
N ALA A 491 14.55 -12.39 2.51
CA ALA A 491 14.72 -11.03 3.02
C ALA A 491 13.48 -10.22 2.63
N TRP A 492 12.68 -9.84 3.61
CA TRP A 492 11.35 -9.27 3.41
C TRP A 492 11.27 -7.88 4.02
N MET A 493 11.05 -6.86 3.19
CA MET A 493 10.86 -5.51 3.69
C MET A 493 9.55 -5.40 4.47
N PHE A 494 9.60 -4.61 5.53
CA PHE A 494 8.45 -4.15 6.28
C PHE A 494 8.55 -2.63 6.40
N HIS A 495 7.60 -1.92 5.82
CA HIS A 495 7.71 -0.47 5.66
C HIS A 495 6.35 0.21 5.65
N CYS A 496 6.34 1.51 5.97
CA CYS A 496 5.18 2.34 5.66
C CYS A 496 5.04 2.45 4.13
N HIS A 497 3.83 2.32 3.64
CA HIS A 497 3.52 2.35 2.21
C HIS A 497 3.14 3.75 1.70
N ILE A 498 3.23 4.77 2.55
CA ILE A 498 3.30 6.16 2.09
C ILE A 498 4.69 6.37 1.50
N GLU A 499 4.77 6.73 0.22
CA GLU A 499 6.03 6.76 -0.54
C GLU A 499 7.02 7.77 0.05
N TRP A 500 6.52 8.90 0.54
CA TRP A 500 7.34 9.90 1.21
C TRP A 500 7.97 9.35 2.49
N HIS A 501 7.21 8.59 3.29
CA HIS A 501 7.72 7.97 4.52
C HIS A 501 8.75 6.87 4.21
N MET A 502 8.52 6.10 3.15
CA MET A 502 9.50 5.14 2.64
C MET A 502 10.80 5.85 2.22
N ALA A 503 10.70 6.95 1.48
CA ALA A 503 11.85 7.77 1.08
C ALA A 503 12.58 8.42 2.28
N ALA A 504 11.85 8.78 3.33
CA ALA A 504 12.40 9.28 4.60
C ALA A 504 13.07 8.18 5.45
N GLY A 505 12.96 6.91 5.05
CA GLY A 505 13.67 5.80 5.69
C GLY A 505 12.84 4.96 6.64
N LEU A 506 11.50 5.05 6.58
CA LEU A 506 10.59 4.25 7.42
C LEU A 506 10.46 2.80 6.90
N ILE A 507 11.60 2.11 6.86
CA ILE A 507 11.80 0.76 6.31
C ILE A 507 12.64 -0.06 7.29
N LEU A 508 12.26 -1.33 7.47
CA LEU A 508 13.14 -2.35 8.01
C LEU A 508 13.05 -3.60 7.13
N THR A 509 13.94 -4.57 7.35
CA THR A 509 13.91 -5.86 6.64
C THR A 509 13.95 -7.02 7.63
N PHE A 510 13.02 -7.95 7.51
CA PHE A 510 13.09 -9.25 8.16
C PHE A 510 13.94 -10.20 7.34
N VAL A 511 15.02 -10.70 7.93
CA VAL A 511 15.82 -11.80 7.38
C VAL A 511 15.28 -13.08 7.98
N VAL A 512 14.47 -13.81 7.23
CA VAL A 512 13.80 -15.02 7.70
C VAL A 512 14.63 -16.23 7.31
N ALA A 513 15.01 -17.03 8.32
CA ALA A 513 15.61 -18.35 8.15
C ALA A 513 16.73 -18.45 7.08
N PRO A 514 17.78 -17.61 7.13
CA PRO A 514 18.80 -17.55 6.08
C PRO A 514 19.52 -18.88 5.87
N ASN A 515 19.78 -19.63 6.95
CA ASN A 515 20.41 -20.95 6.85
C ASN A 515 19.50 -21.98 6.14
N GLN A 516 18.18 -21.87 6.33
CA GLN A 516 17.22 -22.73 5.64
C GLN A 516 17.17 -22.41 4.14
N LEU A 517 17.18 -21.12 3.80
CA LEU A 517 17.23 -20.66 2.41
C LEU A 517 18.48 -21.21 1.69
N LEU A 518 19.65 -21.11 2.32
CA LEU A 518 20.90 -21.63 1.77
C LEU A 518 20.90 -23.17 1.69
N ALA A 519 20.34 -23.85 2.70
CA ALA A 519 20.20 -25.31 2.70
C ALA A 519 19.24 -25.83 1.61
N GLN A 520 18.29 -25.02 1.17
CA GLN A 520 17.42 -25.30 0.02
C GLN A 520 18.14 -25.11 -1.33
N GLY A 521 19.43 -24.80 -1.32
CA GLY A 521 20.24 -24.63 -2.54
C GLY A 521 20.00 -23.28 -3.22
N TYR A 522 19.48 -22.28 -2.50
CA TYR A 522 19.34 -20.94 -3.05
C TYR A 522 20.71 -20.38 -3.45
N THR A 523 20.83 -19.97 -4.71
CA THR A 523 22.00 -19.28 -5.25
C THR A 523 21.56 -18.07 -6.03
N ILE A 524 22.33 -16.98 -5.96
CA ILE A 524 22.14 -15.83 -6.84
C ILE A 524 22.48 -16.27 -8.27
N SER A 525 21.53 -16.11 -9.19
CA SER A 525 21.75 -16.44 -10.59
C SER A 525 22.73 -15.46 -11.25
N ASN A 526 23.39 -15.88 -12.33
CA ASN A 526 24.23 -14.96 -13.12
C ASN A 526 23.43 -13.72 -13.59
N SER A 527 22.17 -13.90 -13.98
CA SER A 527 21.30 -12.76 -14.34
C SER A 527 21.09 -11.76 -13.20
N GLN A 528 21.03 -12.22 -11.95
CA GLN A 528 20.92 -11.35 -10.77
C GLN A 528 22.24 -10.64 -10.46
N TYR A 529 23.39 -11.32 -10.63
CA TYR A 529 24.69 -10.67 -10.55
C TYR A 529 24.87 -9.60 -11.63
N ASP A 530 24.48 -9.90 -12.87
CA ASP A 530 24.57 -8.99 -14.00
C ASP A 530 23.77 -7.71 -13.73
N MET A 531 22.58 -7.80 -13.11
CA MET A 531 21.81 -6.62 -12.70
C MET A 531 22.59 -5.69 -11.75
N CYS A 532 23.36 -6.26 -10.81
CA CYS A 532 24.14 -5.48 -9.85
C CYS A 532 25.40 -4.87 -10.48
N SER A 533 25.93 -5.48 -11.55
CA SER A 533 27.10 -4.99 -12.28
C SER A 533 26.80 -3.83 -13.24
N VAL A 534 25.54 -3.68 -13.66
CA VAL A 534 25.08 -2.65 -14.62
C VAL A 534 24.58 -1.37 -13.92
N ALA A 535 24.57 -1.33 -12.57
CA ALA A 535 23.99 -0.27 -11.73
C ALA A 535 24.98 0.80 -11.20
#